data_AF-A0A2P7QJH2-F1
#
_entry.id   AF-A0A2P7QJH2-F1
#
_cell.length_a   1.000
_cell.length_b   1.000
_cell.length_c   1.000
_cell.angle_alpha   90.00
_cell.angle_beta   90.00
_cell.angle_gamma   90.00
#
_symmetry.space_group_name_H-M   'P 1'
#
loop_
_entity.id
_entity.type
_entity.pdbx_description
1 polymer ?
#
loop_
_entity_poly.entity_id
_entity_poly.type
_entity_poly.pdbx_seq_one_letter_code
_entity_poly.pdbx_strand_id
1 'polypeptide(L)'
;MLIPLLFWMLAALCCGYAIVFGGKDGRWAAFLIITAAIVTIPAARFGRAWGSTELAVFAVDSALLAGFYGLMLASRRFWPIWMTGFHLIAVVTHFSTMLAPAFTPAIYRALESVWAIPVLISLLLGVELDRRAAKRLLLSH
;
A
#
# COMPACT_ATOMS: atom_id res chain seq x y z
N MET A 1 19.64 6.23 6.31
CA MET A 1 19.05 6.97 5.18
C MET A 1 18.78 6.10 3.94
N LEU A 2 19.50 4.98 3.76
CA LEU A 2 19.30 4.07 2.62
C LEU A 2 17.91 3.43 2.54
N ILE A 3 17.36 2.93 3.66
CA ILE A 3 16.10 2.16 3.67
C ILE A 3 14.90 3.00 3.17
N PRO A 4 14.63 4.22 3.65
CA PRO A 4 13.56 5.05 3.12
C PRO A 4 13.73 5.39 1.63
N LEU A 5 14.97 5.60 1.17
CA LEU A 5 15.24 5.91 -0.24
C LEU A 5 14.86 4.73 -1.14
N LEU A 6 15.28 3.52 -0.78
CA LEU A 6 14.93 2.30 -1.50
C LEU A 6 13.42 2.08 -1.56
N PHE A 7 12.72 2.35 -0.45
CA PHE A 7 11.26 2.29 -0.41
C PHE A 7 10.61 3.27 -1.39
N TRP A 8 11.02 4.55 -1.38
CA TRP A 8 10.47 5.55 -2.30
C TRP A 8 10.78 5.24 -3.76
N MET A 9 11.96 4.70 -4.06
CA MET A 9 12.30 4.25 -5.41
C MET A 9 11.40 3.10 -5.85
N LEU A 10 11.19 2.09 -5.00
CA LEU A 10 10.27 0.98 -5.29
C LEU A 10 8.84 1.48 -5.49
N ALA A 11 8.36 2.35 -4.62
CA ALA A 11 7.02 2.93 -4.70
C ALA A 11 6.83 3.72 -6.00
N ALA A 12 7.80 4.56 -6.36
CA ALA A 12 7.78 5.34 -7.59
C ALA A 12 7.78 4.44 -8.85
N LEU A 13 8.60 3.38 -8.85
CA LEU A 13 8.66 2.43 -9.96
C LEU A 13 7.34 1.65 -10.10
N CYS A 14 6.81 1.09 -9.02
CA CYS A 14 5.56 0.32 -9.05
C CYS A 14 4.36 1.19 -9.42
N CYS A 15 4.23 2.37 -8.82
CA CYS A 15 3.13 3.29 -9.12
C CYS A 15 3.26 3.87 -10.53
N GLY A 16 4.48 4.25 -10.95
CA GLY A 16 4.74 4.71 -12.32
C GLY A 16 4.40 3.64 -13.35
N TYR A 17 4.82 2.39 -13.12
CA TYR A 17 4.47 1.25 -13.97
C TYR A 17 2.95 1.06 -14.06
N ALA A 18 2.25 1.10 -12.92
CA ALA A 18 0.79 0.96 -12.89
C ALA A 18 0.06 2.15 -13.54
N ILE A 19 0.59 3.37 -13.46
CA ILE A 19 0.02 4.55 -14.15
C ILE A 19 0.10 4.36 -15.67
N VAL A 20 1.26 3.94 -16.16
CA VAL A 20 1.49 3.78 -17.61
C VAL A 20 0.73 2.56 -18.15
N PHE A 21 0.75 1.44 -17.43
CA PHE A 21 0.35 0.14 -17.97
C PHE A 21 -0.80 -0.56 -17.25
N GLY A 22 -1.28 -0.04 -16.12
CA GLY A 22 -2.23 -0.72 -15.22
C GLY A 22 -3.71 -0.61 -15.58
N GLY A 23 -4.05 -0.02 -16.73
CA GLY A 23 -5.45 0.21 -17.11
C GLY A 23 -6.19 1.02 -16.05
N LYS A 24 -7.50 0.79 -15.90
CA LYS A 24 -8.32 1.50 -14.91
C LYS A 24 -7.91 1.13 -13.48
N ASP A 25 -7.87 -0.16 -13.16
CA ASP A 25 -7.75 -0.64 -11.78
C ASP A 25 -6.34 -0.38 -11.22
N GLY A 26 -5.29 -0.58 -12.02
CA GLY A 26 -3.92 -0.26 -11.63
C GLY A 26 -3.67 1.23 -11.44
N ARG A 27 -4.27 2.09 -12.27
CA ARG A 27 -4.20 3.56 -12.10
C ARG A 27 -4.89 4.02 -10.81
N TRP A 28 -6.05 3.44 -10.49
CA TRP A 28 -6.74 3.71 -9.23
C TRP A 28 -5.94 3.25 -8.01
N ALA A 29 -5.36 2.05 -8.05
CA ALA A 29 -4.48 1.58 -6.98
C ALA A 29 -3.27 2.49 -6.77
N ALA A 30 -2.60 2.91 -7.85
CA ALA A 30 -1.48 3.85 -7.79
C ALA A 30 -1.89 5.21 -7.21
N PHE A 31 -3.05 5.74 -7.62
CA PHE A 31 -3.59 6.98 -7.08
C PHE A 31 -3.84 6.89 -5.57
N LEU A 32 -4.44 5.80 -5.09
CA LEU A 32 -4.67 5.56 -3.66
C LEU A 32 -3.36 5.52 -2.87
N ILE A 33 -2.36 4.78 -3.37
CA ILE A 33 -1.03 4.66 -2.73
C ILE A 33 -0.33 6.02 -2.66
N ILE A 34 -0.26 6.73 -3.79
CA ILE A 34 0.42 8.04 -3.85
C ILE A 34 -0.26 9.04 -2.90
N THR A 35 -1.60 9.06 -2.91
CA THR A 35 -2.36 9.96 -2.04
C THR A 35 -2.10 9.66 -0.57
N ALA A 36 -2.20 8.38 -0.17
CA ALA A 36 -1.90 7.97 1.20
C ALA A 36 -0.47 8.33 1.59
N ALA A 37 0.52 8.04 0.73
CA ALA A 37 1.92 8.35 0.99
C ALA A 37 2.18 9.86 1.20
N ILE A 38 1.50 10.72 0.45
CA ILE A 38 1.59 12.18 0.61
C ILE A 38 0.95 12.62 1.93
N VAL A 39 -0.24 12.09 2.27
CA VAL A 39 -0.98 12.44 3.50
C VAL A 39 -0.27 11.91 4.76
N THR A 40 0.43 10.78 4.66
CA THR A 40 1.21 10.22 5.78
C THR A 40 2.35 11.14 6.23
N ILE A 41 2.94 11.96 5.34
CA ILE A 41 4.06 12.86 5.68
C ILE A 41 3.69 13.85 6.80
N PRO A 42 2.63 14.68 6.65
CA PRO A 42 2.19 15.54 7.74
C PRO A 42 1.61 14.73 8.91
N ALA A 43 0.86 13.66 8.68
CA ALA A 43 0.28 12.83 9.74
C ALA A 43 1.35 12.30 10.72
N ALA A 44 2.46 11.78 10.19
CA ALA A 44 3.58 11.27 10.99
C ALA A 44 4.33 12.39 11.74
N ARG A 45 4.31 13.64 11.24
CA ARG A 45 4.88 14.78 11.96
C ARG A 45 3.99 15.22 13.11
N PHE A 46 2.68 15.26 12.90
CA PHE A 46 1.70 15.59 13.95
C PHE A 46 1.74 14.58 15.11
N GLY A 47 1.77 13.27 14.81
CA GLY A 47 1.82 12.23 15.85
C GLY A 47 3.04 12.33 16.77
N ARG A 48 4.23 12.61 16.20
CA ARG A 48 5.48 12.76 16.99
C ARG A 48 5.48 13.98 17.91
N ALA A 49 4.81 15.06 17.52
CA ALA A 49 4.79 16.31 18.28
C ALA A 49 3.92 16.25 19.54
N TRP A 50 2.90 15.38 19.56
CA TRP A 50 1.90 15.31 20.63
C TRP A 50 2.15 14.20 21.65
N GLY A 51 3.22 13.40 21.48
CA GLY A 51 3.53 12.28 22.38
C GLY A 51 2.47 11.18 22.43
N SER A 52 1.39 11.32 21.66
CA SER A 52 0.30 10.36 21.53
C SER A 52 0.53 9.47 20.31
N THR A 53 0.10 8.22 20.44
CA THR A 53 0.01 7.14 19.46
C THR A 53 -0.23 7.63 18.04
N GLU A 54 0.34 6.92 17.06
CA GLU A 54 0.30 7.10 15.60
C GLU A 54 -1.13 7.03 15.00
N LEU A 55 -2.16 7.49 15.72
CA LEU A 55 -3.57 7.52 15.35
C LEU A 55 -3.80 8.26 14.03
N ALA A 56 -3.02 9.31 13.77
CA ALA A 56 -3.09 10.02 12.50
C ALA A 56 -2.64 9.13 11.33
N VAL A 57 -1.56 8.37 11.49
CA VAL A 57 -1.08 7.44 10.47
C VAL A 57 -2.01 6.23 10.35
N PHE A 58 -2.48 5.70 11.47
CA PHE A 58 -3.52 4.67 11.51
C PHE A 58 -4.79 5.09 10.75
N ALA A 59 -5.23 6.34 10.89
CA ALA A 59 -6.37 6.86 10.16
C ALA A 59 -6.12 6.91 8.65
N VAL A 60 -4.92 7.30 8.22
CA VAL A 60 -4.51 7.26 6.81
C VAL A 60 -4.49 5.83 6.28
N ASP A 61 -3.89 4.90 7.02
CA ASP A 61 -3.82 3.49 6.61
C ASP A 61 -5.21 2.84 6.56
N SER A 62 -6.10 3.20 7.49
CA SER A 62 -7.50 2.74 7.49
C SER A 62 -8.28 3.28 6.30
N ALA A 63 -8.07 4.55 5.93
CA ALA A 63 -8.68 5.14 4.74
C ALA A 63 -8.14 4.49 3.45
N LEU A 64 -6.83 4.23 3.39
CA LEU A 64 -6.22 3.49 2.29
C LEU A 64 -6.78 2.06 2.21
N LEU A 65 -6.95 1.37 3.34
CA LEU A 65 -7.56 0.05 3.40
C LEU A 65 -8.99 0.07 2.84
N ALA A 66 -9.80 1.05 3.23
CA ALA A 66 -11.14 1.21 2.68
C ALA A 66 -11.11 1.45 1.16
N GLY A 67 -10.14 2.23 0.67
CA GLY A 67 -9.90 2.45 -0.76
C GLY A 67 -9.55 1.16 -1.50
N PHE A 68 -8.61 0.36 -0.97
CA PHE A 68 -8.26 -0.95 -1.55
C PHE A 68 -9.41 -1.93 -1.48
N TYR A 69 -10.16 -1.96 -0.39
CA TYR A 69 -11.35 -2.79 -0.25
C TYR A 69 -12.41 -2.41 -1.29
N GLY A 70 -12.67 -1.12 -1.48
CA GLY A 70 -13.55 -0.63 -2.55
C GLY A 70 -13.08 -1.02 -3.95
N LEU A 71 -11.77 -0.89 -4.22
CA LEU A 71 -11.17 -1.34 -5.48
C LEU A 71 -11.32 -2.86 -5.67
N MET A 72 -11.11 -3.65 -4.61
CA MET A 72 -11.26 -5.10 -4.62
C MET A 72 -12.69 -5.52 -4.97
N LEU A 73 -13.69 -4.84 -4.43
CA LEU A 73 -15.10 -5.12 -4.74
C LEU A 73 -15.50 -4.67 -6.15
N ALA A 74 -14.92 -3.57 -6.65
CA ALA A 74 -15.28 -3.01 -7.96
C ALA A 74 -14.50 -3.63 -9.13
N SER A 75 -13.34 -4.23 -8.87
CA SER A 75 -12.48 -4.81 -9.90
C SER A 75 -13.00 -6.18 -10.36
N ARG A 76 -12.82 -6.47 -11.66
CA ARG A 76 -13.02 -7.82 -12.22
C ARG A 76 -11.75 -8.66 -12.17
N ARG A 77 -10.66 -8.12 -11.61
CA ARG A 77 -9.35 -8.75 -11.52
C ARG A 77 -9.18 -9.32 -10.12
N PHE A 78 -8.43 -10.42 -10.02
CA PHE A 78 -8.21 -11.10 -8.75
C PHE A 78 -7.16 -10.39 -7.89
N TRP A 79 -6.13 -9.79 -8.50
CA TRP A 79 -4.97 -9.26 -7.79
C TRP A 79 -5.22 -8.17 -6.71
N PRO A 80 -6.28 -7.32 -6.77
CA PRO A 80 -6.55 -6.36 -5.70
C PRO A 80 -6.83 -7.00 -4.33
N ILE A 81 -7.22 -8.29 -4.30
CA ILE A 81 -7.40 -9.03 -3.04
C ILE A 81 -6.09 -9.15 -2.25
N TRP A 82 -4.97 -9.36 -2.96
CA TRP A 82 -3.65 -9.50 -2.35
C TRP A 82 -3.23 -8.18 -1.70
N MET A 83 -3.40 -7.07 -2.41
CA MET A 83 -3.11 -5.73 -1.87
C MET A 83 -3.94 -5.43 -0.62
N THR A 84 -5.24 -5.69 -0.67
CA THR A 84 -6.14 -5.46 0.45
C THR A 84 -5.74 -6.32 1.65
N GLY A 85 -5.41 -7.59 1.44
CA GLY A 85 -4.95 -8.50 2.49
C GLY A 85 -3.65 -8.06 3.15
N PHE A 86 -2.62 -7.71 2.37
CA PHE A 86 -1.35 -7.24 2.95
C PHE A 86 -1.51 -5.91 3.68
N HIS A 87 -2.30 -4.99 3.13
CA HIS A 87 -2.54 -3.70 3.78
C HIS A 87 -3.39 -3.83 5.05
N LEU A 88 -4.31 -4.81 5.10
CA LEU A 88 -5.03 -5.13 6.35
C LEU A 88 -4.05 -5.54 7.46
N ILE A 89 -3.01 -6.32 7.14
CA ILE A 89 -1.99 -6.70 8.14
C ILE A 89 -1.20 -5.46 8.59
N ALA A 90 -0.92 -4.51 7.69
CA ALA A 90 -0.33 -3.22 8.04
C ALA A 90 -1.22 -2.45 9.04
N VAL A 91 -2.52 -2.33 8.75
CA VAL A 91 -3.49 -1.69 9.65
C VAL A 91 -3.55 -2.39 11.01
N VAL A 92 -3.58 -3.72 11.04
CA VAL A 92 -3.62 -4.48 12.31
C VAL A 92 -2.32 -4.32 13.11
N THR A 93 -1.18 -4.04 12.46
CA THR A 93 0.09 -3.77 13.15
C THR A 93 0.02 -2.55 14.07
N HIS A 94 -0.88 -1.59 13.82
CA HIS A 94 -1.12 -0.45 14.73
C HIS A 94 -1.54 -0.87 16.14
N PHE A 95 -2.19 -2.02 16.29
CA PHE A 95 -2.61 -2.55 17.60
C PHE A 95 -1.50 -3.30 18.33
N SER A 96 -0.35 -3.55 17.69
CA SER A 96 0.76 -4.30 18.32
C SER A 96 1.33 -3.60 19.56
N THR A 97 1.41 -2.27 19.53
CA THR A 97 1.89 -1.46 20.67
C THR A 97 0.92 -1.45 21.86
N MET A 98 -0.37 -1.69 21.61
CA MET A 98 -1.39 -1.80 22.66
C MET A 98 -1.38 -3.17 23.33
N LEU A 99 -0.99 -4.21 22.60
CA LEU A 99 -1.04 -5.60 23.06
C LEU A 99 0.29 -6.11 23.63
N ALA A 100 1.42 -5.47 23.30
CA ALA A 100 2.75 -5.93 23.69
C ALA A 100 3.60 -4.78 24.26
N PRO A 101 3.77 -4.67 25.58
CA PRO A 101 4.59 -3.63 26.22
C PRO A 101 6.08 -3.64 25.82
N ALA A 102 6.58 -4.78 25.30
CA ALA A 102 7.95 -4.92 24.80
C ALA A 102 8.15 -4.37 23.38
N PHE A 103 7.08 -3.96 22.69
CA PHE A 103 7.18 -3.41 21.33
C PHE A 103 7.77 -2.01 21.36
N THR A 104 9.05 -1.93 21.01
CA THR A 104 9.70 -0.62 20.87
C THR A 104 9.15 0.13 19.65
N PRO A 105 9.13 1.48 19.66
CA PRO A 105 8.75 2.28 18.50
C PRO A 105 9.55 1.97 17.22
N ALA A 106 10.77 1.45 17.35
CA ALA A 106 11.60 1.06 16.22
C ALA A 106 11.07 -0.22 15.53
N ILE A 107 10.69 -1.23 16.30
CA ILE A 107 10.12 -2.49 15.80
C ILE A 107 8.75 -2.22 15.17
N TYR A 108 7.94 -1.40 15.81
CA TYR A 108 6.64 -0.97 15.30
C TYR A 108 6.76 -0.32 13.91
N ARG A 109 7.63 0.69 13.76
CA ARG A 109 7.84 1.38 12.46
C ARG A 109 8.41 0.44 11.38
N ALA A 110 9.26 -0.50 11.77
CA ALA A 110 9.80 -1.48 10.84
C ALA A 110 8.71 -2.42 10.31
N LEU A 111 7.84 -2.93 11.19
CA LEU A 111 6.71 -3.79 10.80
C LEU A 111 5.68 -3.02 9.99
N GLU A 112 5.35 -1.79 10.35
CA GLU A 112 4.46 -0.94 9.56
C GLU A 112 5.01 -0.75 8.13
N SER A 113 6.30 -0.44 8.01
CA SER A 113 6.94 -0.19 6.70
C SER A 113 7.11 -1.46 5.86
N VAL A 114 7.27 -2.64 6.49
CA VAL A 114 7.56 -3.89 5.76
C VAL A 114 6.39 -4.32 4.88
N TRP A 115 5.15 -4.06 5.32
CA TRP A 115 3.93 -4.48 4.62
C TRP A 115 3.66 -3.67 3.35
N ALA A 116 4.23 -2.48 3.22
CA ALA A 116 4.12 -1.71 1.99
C ALA A 116 4.82 -2.39 0.80
N ILE A 117 5.85 -3.20 1.05
CA ILE A 117 6.57 -3.95 -0.01
C ILE A 117 5.65 -4.98 -0.70
N PRO A 118 5.01 -5.94 0.00
CA PRO A 118 4.11 -6.90 -0.64
C PRO A 118 2.86 -6.25 -1.26
N VAL A 119 2.40 -5.10 -0.73
CA VAL A 119 1.36 -4.29 -1.40
C VAL A 119 1.84 -3.79 -2.77
N LEU A 120 3.04 -3.19 -2.84
CA LEU A 120 3.61 -2.69 -4.10
C LEU A 120 3.95 -3.81 -5.10
N ILE A 121 4.43 -4.95 -4.61
CA ILE A 121 4.66 -6.14 -5.44
C ILE A 121 3.33 -6.66 -6.00
N SER A 122 2.28 -6.70 -5.19
CA SER A 122 0.94 -7.14 -5.63
C SER A 122 0.40 -6.24 -6.74
N LEU A 123 0.60 -4.92 -6.65
CA LEU A 123 0.27 -3.98 -7.72
C LEU A 123 1.06 -4.30 -9.00
N LEU A 124 2.38 -4.45 -8.91
CA LEU A 124 3.25 -4.73 -10.05
C LEU A 124 2.84 -6.04 -10.76
N LEU A 125 2.70 -7.12 -9.99
CA LEU A 125 2.31 -8.43 -10.49
C LEU A 125 0.90 -8.41 -11.07
N GLY A 126 -0.04 -7.73 -10.40
CA GLY A 126 -1.41 -7.59 -10.85
C GLY A 126 -1.51 -6.93 -12.23
N VAL A 127 -0.81 -5.81 -12.42
CA VAL A 127 -0.73 -5.12 -13.70
C VAL A 127 -0.11 -6.00 -14.79
N GLU A 128 0.94 -6.76 -14.46
CA GLU A 128 1.60 -7.64 -15.43
C GLU A 128 0.72 -8.84 -15.83
N LEU A 129 0.01 -9.44 -14.88
CA LEU A 129 -0.97 -10.50 -15.14
C LEU A 129 -2.06 -9.98 -16.08
N ASP A 130 -2.57 -8.77 -15.83
CA ASP A 130 -3.60 -8.16 -16.64
C ASP A 130 -3.15 -7.89 -18.08
N ARG A 131 -1.91 -7.43 -18.25
CA ARG A 131 -1.29 -7.21 -19.57
C ARG A 131 -1.10 -8.51 -20.33
N ARG A 132 -0.62 -9.57 -19.66
CA ARG A 132 -0.44 -10.88 -20.27
C ARG A 132 -1.76 -11.49 -20.72
N ALA A 133 -2.80 -11.38 -19.89
CA ALA A 133 -4.14 -11.83 -20.25
C ALA A 133 -4.68 -11.07 -21.48
N ALA A 134 -4.52 -9.74 -21.52
CA ALA A 134 -4.94 -8.93 -22.66
C ALA A 134 -4.19 -9.30 -23.96
N LYS A 135 -2.87 -9.52 -23.89
CA LYS A 135 -2.07 -9.95 -25.05
C LYS A 135 -2.49 -11.32 -25.58
N ARG A 136 -2.79 -12.28 -24.69
CA ARG A 136 -3.23 -13.62 -25.09
C ARG A 136 -4.54 -13.59 -25.89
N LEU A 137 -5.48 -12.74 -25.49
CA LEU A 137 -6.76 -12.57 -26.19
C LEU A 137 -6.58 -11.96 -27.59
N LEU A 138 -5.58 -11.11 -27.79
CA LEU A 138 -5.29 -10.50 -29.10
C LEU A 138 -4.62 -11.48 -30.08
N LEU A 139 -3.88 -12.48 -29.58
CA LEU A 139 -3.20 -13.48 -30.41
C LEU A 139 -4.07 -14.68 -30.78
N SER A 140 -5.25 -14.82 -30.15
CA SER A 140 -6.21 -15.89 -30.43
C SER A 140 -7.21 -15.55 -31.55
N HIS A 141 -7.06 -14.39 -32.19
CA HIS A 141 -7.84 -13.91 -33.33
C HIS A 141 -6.91 -13.63 -34.50
#